data_AF-A0A051TK06-F1
#
_entry.id   AF-A0A051TK06-F1
#
_cell.length_a   1.000
_cell.length_b   1.000
_cell.length_c   1.000
_cell.angle_alpha   90.00
_cell.angle_beta   90.00
_cell.angle_gamma   90.00
#
_symmetry.space_group_name_H-M   'P 1'
#
loop_
_entity.id
_entity.type
_entity.pdbx_description
1 polymer ?
#
loop_
_entity_poly.entity_id
_entity_poly.type
_entity_poly.pdbx_seq_one_letter_code
_entity_poly.pdbx_strand_id
1 'polypeptide(L)'
;MCDEDEQFEFERDRRAVSALLAARDQHHAAAIVAASTFESSYVGGFTEEFGYKATLHVPPELYDSACSELRDPISAACAAVVAGEPFLGVAFRVRRPPYDADWAATISTTLEPRWVPSERVHTLEVTE
;
A
#
# COMPACT_ATOMS: atom_id res chain seq x y z
N MET A 1 1.73 21.93 11.97
CA MET A 1 0.33 21.88 11.51
C MET A 1 0.43 21.45 10.08
N CYS A 2 0.12 20.20 9.77
CA CYS A 2 -0.08 19.78 8.39
C CYS A 2 -1.45 20.31 8.00
N ASP A 3 -1.53 21.05 6.90
CA ASP A 3 -2.77 21.65 6.43
C ASP A 3 -3.79 20.52 6.15
N GLU A 4 -5.07 20.72 6.50
CA GLU A 4 -6.11 19.68 6.35
C GLU A 4 -6.22 19.18 4.89
N ASP A 5 -5.84 20.03 3.93
CA ASP A 5 -5.72 19.71 2.52
C ASP A 5 -4.62 18.65 2.23
N GLU A 6 -3.44 18.73 2.85
CA GLU A 6 -2.36 17.75 2.66
C GLU A 6 -2.76 16.36 3.17
N GLN A 7 -3.48 16.31 4.29
CA GLN A 7 -3.97 15.03 4.84
C GLN A 7 -5.01 14.38 3.92
N PHE A 8 -5.81 15.19 3.23
CA PHE A 8 -6.77 14.71 2.26
C PHE A 8 -6.09 14.16 1.00
N GLU A 9 -5.02 14.81 0.53
CA GLU A 9 -4.20 14.32 -0.58
C GLU A 9 -3.49 13.01 -0.22
N PHE A 10 -2.89 12.90 0.96
CA PHE A 10 -2.25 11.67 1.42
C PHE A 10 -3.23 10.49 1.53
N GLU A 11 -4.44 10.75 2.04
CA GLU A 11 -5.49 9.73 2.12
C GLU A 11 -5.98 9.30 0.73
N ARG A 12 -6.10 10.25 -0.21
CA ARG A 12 -6.45 9.96 -1.60
C ARG A 12 -5.38 9.10 -2.26
N ASP A 13 -4.11 9.43 -2.10
CA ASP A 13 -2.99 8.69 -2.67
C ASP A 13 -2.88 7.28 -2.07
N ARG A 14 -3.04 7.16 -0.76
CA ARG A 14 -3.10 5.86 -0.08
C ARG A 14 -4.18 4.95 -0.67
N ARG A 15 -5.39 5.48 -0.88
CA ARG A 15 -6.51 4.74 -1.49
C ARG A 15 -6.19 4.36 -2.94
N ALA A 16 -5.60 5.27 -3.70
CA ALA A 16 -5.21 5.01 -5.08
C ALA A 16 -4.14 3.90 -5.18
N VAL A 17 -3.12 3.93 -4.32
CA VAL A 17 -2.07 2.90 -4.24
C VAL A 17 -2.68 1.55 -3.85
N SER A 18 -3.52 1.52 -2.81
CA SER A 18 -4.19 0.29 -2.38
C SER A 18 -5.08 -0.31 -3.47
N ALA A 19 -5.89 0.52 -4.14
CA ALA A 19 -6.74 0.08 -5.24
C ALA A 19 -5.93 -0.43 -6.45
N LEU A 20 -4.81 0.23 -6.77
CA LEU A 20 -3.93 -0.19 -7.85
C LEU A 20 -3.27 -1.55 -7.55
N LEU A 21 -2.87 -1.79 -6.30
CA LEU A 21 -2.33 -3.08 -5.86
C LEU A 21 -3.40 -4.18 -5.94
N ALA A 22 -4.62 -3.91 -5.48
CA ALA A 22 -5.73 -4.86 -5.57
C ALA A 22 -6.06 -5.20 -7.03
N ALA A 23 -6.04 -4.21 -7.93
CA ALA A 23 -6.26 -4.41 -9.37
C ALA A 23 -5.14 -5.23 -10.05
N ARG A 24 -3.96 -5.30 -9.44
CA ARG A 24 -2.80 -6.12 -9.89
C ARG A 24 -2.74 -7.49 -9.21
N ASP A 25 -3.81 -7.91 -8.54
CA ASP A 25 -3.90 -9.13 -7.74
C ASP A 25 -2.92 -9.17 -6.53
N GLN A 26 -2.36 -8.02 -6.15
CA GLN A 26 -1.45 -7.89 -5.01
C GLN A 26 -2.24 -7.58 -3.72
N HIS A 27 -3.21 -8.43 -3.39
CA HIS A 27 -4.18 -8.21 -2.28
C HIS A 27 -3.50 -8.03 -0.92
N HIS A 28 -2.42 -8.77 -0.65
CA HIS A 28 -1.64 -8.62 0.58
C HIS A 28 -0.97 -7.24 0.67
N ALA A 29 -0.34 -6.77 -0.41
CA ALA A 29 0.25 -5.43 -0.46
C ALA A 29 -0.83 -4.34 -0.34
N ALA A 30 -1.98 -4.55 -1.00
CA ALA A 30 -3.11 -3.63 -0.94
C ALA A 30 -3.65 -3.47 0.50
N ALA A 31 -3.75 -4.58 1.25
CA ALA A 31 -4.18 -4.58 2.65
C ALA A 31 -3.18 -3.87 3.57
N ILE A 32 -1.88 -4.09 3.36
CA ILE A 32 -0.82 -3.40 4.13
C ILE A 32 -0.90 -1.89 3.91
N VAL A 33 -1.00 -1.44 2.66
CA VAL A 33 -1.15 -0.01 2.35
C VAL A 33 -2.48 0.53 2.90
N ALA A 34 -3.55 -0.27 2.86
CA ALA A 34 -4.85 0.11 3.40
C ALA A 34 -4.82 0.33 4.94
N ALA A 35 -3.99 -0.42 5.65
CA ALA A 35 -3.85 -0.33 7.10
C ALA A 35 -2.76 0.65 7.58
N SER A 36 -1.98 1.19 6.65
CA SER A 36 -0.84 2.08 6.95
C SER A 36 -1.22 3.55 6.80
N THR A 37 -0.46 4.45 7.41
CA THR A 37 -0.55 5.88 7.10
C THR A 37 0.40 6.19 5.95
N PHE A 38 -0.07 6.95 4.97
CA PHE A 38 0.73 7.41 3.84
C PHE A 38 1.10 8.88 4.05
N GLU A 39 2.32 9.24 3.71
CA GLU A 39 2.79 10.61 3.68
C GLU A 39 3.67 10.76 2.44
N SER A 40 3.47 11.80 1.65
CA SER A 40 4.35 12.12 0.52
C SER A 40 5.03 13.45 0.77
N SER A 41 6.35 13.47 0.76
CA SER A 41 7.12 14.71 0.95
C SER A 41 7.99 14.95 -0.28
N TYR A 42 7.96 16.18 -0.78
CA TYR A 42 8.92 16.62 -1.78
C TYR A 42 10.26 16.87 -1.10
N VAL A 43 11.26 16.07 -1.47
CA VAL A 43 12.62 16.20 -0.96
C VAL A 43 13.48 16.83 -2.06
N GLY A 44 14.16 17.92 -1.71
CA GLY A 44 15.08 18.61 -2.60
C GLY A 44 16.23 19.19 -1.80
N GLY A 45 17.46 18.88 -2.20
CA GLY A 45 18.67 19.34 -1.55
C GLY A 45 19.74 19.75 -2.55
N PHE A 46 20.73 20.53 -2.10
CA PHE A 46 21.86 20.97 -2.93
C PHE A 46 22.74 19.81 -3.45
N THR A 47 22.58 18.59 -2.93
CA THR A 47 23.37 17.39 -3.24
C THR A 47 22.53 16.14 -3.54
N GLU A 48 21.20 16.20 -3.42
CA GLU A 48 20.30 15.07 -3.65
C GLU A 48 19.39 15.36 -4.85
N GLU A 49 19.01 14.30 -5.58
CA GLU A 49 18.04 14.42 -6.67
C GLU A 49 16.72 14.97 -6.13
N PHE A 50 16.14 15.93 -6.84
CA PHE A 50 14.84 16.49 -6.50
C PHE A 50 13.76 15.46 -6.79
N GLY A 51 12.83 15.25 -5.86
CA GLY A 51 11.69 14.39 -6.11
C GLY A 51 10.84 14.05 -4.89
N TYR A 52 9.74 13.36 -5.15
CA TYR A 52 8.87 12.87 -4.08
C TYR A 52 9.41 11.60 -3.46
N LYS A 53 9.32 11.59 -2.14
CA LYS A 53 9.54 10.40 -1.31
C LYS A 53 8.23 10.06 -0.61
N ALA A 54 7.75 8.84 -0.84
CA ALA A 54 6.60 8.32 -0.11
C ALA A 54 7.08 7.67 1.20
N THR A 55 6.46 8.00 2.32
CA THR A 55 6.67 7.36 3.62
C THR A 55 5.41 6.58 3.97
N LEU A 56 5.56 5.28 4.17
CA LEU A 56 4.49 4.39 4.60
C LEU A 56 4.72 3.99 6.06
N HIS A 57 3.83 4.42 6.94
CA HIS A 57 3.85 4.05 8.35
C HIS A 57 3.05 2.77 8.56
N VAL A 58 3.76 1.65 8.59
CA VAL A 58 3.22 0.30 8.65
C VAL A 58 3.13 -0.17 10.11
N PRO A 59 2.09 -0.93 10.50
CA PRO A 59 2.05 -1.61 11.79
C PRO A 59 3.27 -2.54 11.99
N PRO A 60 3.77 -2.69 13.23
CA PRO A 60 4.96 -3.52 13.49
C PRO A 60 4.78 -4.98 13.05
N GLU A 61 3.58 -5.53 13.16
CA GLU A 61 3.24 -6.91 12.78
C GLU A 61 3.36 -7.16 11.27
N LEU A 62 3.22 -6.11 10.46
CA LEU A 62 3.26 -6.16 9.00
C LEU A 62 4.56 -5.58 8.42
N TYR A 63 5.42 -5.03 9.27
CA TYR A 63 6.63 -4.33 8.83
C TYR A 63 7.62 -5.25 8.11
N ASP A 64 7.83 -6.47 8.61
CA ASP A 64 8.76 -7.43 8.00
C ASP A 64 8.26 -7.87 6.61
N SER A 65 6.97 -8.18 6.47
CA SER A 65 6.35 -8.54 5.18
C SER A 65 6.37 -7.38 4.18
N ALA A 66 6.15 -6.15 4.66
CA ALA A 66 6.19 -4.94 3.83
C ALA A 66 7.61 -4.61 3.33
N CYS A 67 8.63 -4.82 4.18
CA CYS A 67 10.02 -4.54 3.84
C CYS A 67 10.71 -5.62 3.01
N SER A 68 10.15 -6.84 3.00
CA SER A 68 10.70 -8.00 2.29
C SER A 68 10.00 -8.21 0.94
N GLU A 69 9.06 -9.14 0.85
CA GLU A 69 8.47 -9.62 -0.41
C GLU A 69 7.56 -8.58 -1.08
N LEU A 70 6.94 -7.69 -0.30
CA LEU A 70 5.96 -6.74 -0.81
C LEU A 70 6.55 -5.36 -1.08
N ARG A 71 7.85 -5.18 -0.87
CA ARG A 71 8.55 -3.91 -1.06
C ARG A 71 8.48 -3.41 -2.50
N ASP A 72 8.86 -4.27 -3.44
CA ASP A 72 8.89 -3.95 -4.88
C ASP A 72 7.50 -3.61 -5.44
N PRO A 73 6.43 -4.42 -5.21
CA PRO A 73 5.11 -4.08 -5.72
C PRO A 73 4.55 -2.80 -5.08
N ILE A 74 4.78 -2.56 -3.79
CA ILE A 74 4.36 -1.32 -3.12
C ILE A 74 5.10 -0.12 -3.73
N SER A 75 6.42 -0.20 -3.89
CA SER A 75 7.23 0.86 -4.47
C SER A 75 6.78 1.20 -5.89
N ALA A 76 6.54 0.18 -6.73
CA ALA A 76 6.07 0.36 -8.10
C ALA A 76 4.66 0.94 -8.18
N ALA A 77 3.78 0.62 -7.22
CA ALA A 77 2.45 1.23 -7.14
C ALA A 77 2.53 2.69 -6.68
N CYS A 78 3.37 3.03 -5.70
CA CYS A 78 3.62 4.41 -5.27
C CYS A 78 4.16 5.26 -6.42
N ALA A 79 5.15 4.76 -7.16
CA ALA A 79 5.71 5.46 -8.32
C ALA A 79 4.66 5.76 -9.41
N ALA A 80 3.70 4.84 -9.59
CA ALA A 80 2.63 4.99 -10.58
C ALA A 80 1.53 5.98 -10.14
N VAL A 81 1.29 6.13 -8.83
CA VAL A 81 0.30 7.06 -8.29
C VAL A 81 0.86 8.48 -8.21
N VAL A 82 2.14 8.62 -7.83
CA VAL A 82 2.86 9.90 -7.78
C VAL A 82 3.31 10.36 -9.19
N ALA A 83 2.86 9.68 -10.24
CA ALA A 83 3.27 9.91 -11.63
C ALA A 83 2.95 11.35 -12.07
N GLY A 84 4.01 12.14 -12.17
CA GLY A 84 4.00 13.56 -12.52
C GLY A 84 5.34 14.23 -12.20
N GLU A 85 6.04 13.71 -11.18
CA GLU A 85 7.33 14.22 -10.72
C GLU A 85 8.33 13.07 -10.45
N PRO A 86 9.65 13.33 -10.41
CA PRO A 86 10.65 12.31 -10.09
C PRO A 86 10.36 11.64 -8.75
N PHE A 87 10.19 10.31 -8.75
CA PHE A 87 9.94 9.51 -7.56
C PHE A 87 11.25 8.90 -7.06
N LEU A 88 11.66 9.27 -5.84
CA LEU A 88 12.91 8.84 -5.24
C LEU A 88 12.80 7.47 -4.53
N GLY A 89 11.58 7.03 -4.26
CA GLY A 89 11.31 5.74 -3.62
C GLY A 89 10.35 5.81 -2.45
N VAL A 90 10.10 4.63 -1.87
CA VAL A 90 9.25 4.46 -0.68
C VAL A 90 10.10 4.14 0.55
N ALA A 91 9.83 4.82 1.66
CA ALA A 91 10.40 4.54 2.97
C ALA A 91 9.34 3.90 3.87
N PHE A 92 9.63 2.72 4.39
CA PHE A 92 8.79 2.06 5.39
C PHE A 92 9.21 2.51 6.78
N ARG A 93 8.26 2.92 7.60
CA ARG A 93 8.48 3.23 9.02
C ARG A 93 7.50 2.46 9.86
N VAL A 94 7.93 2.01 11.03
CA VAL A 94 7.02 1.42 12.01
C VAL A 94 6.14 2.52 12.59
N ARG A 95 4.82 2.35 12.52
CA ARG A 95 3.86 3.22 13.20
C ARG A 95 4.02 3.07 14.71
N ARG A 96 4.28 4.18 15.42
CA ARG A 96 4.27 4.21 16.88
C ARG A 96 2.83 4.37 17.39
N PRO A 97 2.45 3.70 18.49
CA PRO A 97 1.13 3.85 19.08
C PRO A 97 0.85 5.31 19.50
N PRO A 98 -0.43 5.73 19.57
CA PRO A 98 -1.62 4.89 19.57
C PRO A 98 -2.02 4.41 18.16
N TYR A 99 -2.26 3.10 18.05
CA TYR A 99 -2.94 2.51 16.92
C TYR A 99 -4.43 2.78 17.10
N ASP A 100 -5.08 3.42 16.13
CA ASP A 100 -6.54 3.57 16.13
C ASP A 100 -7.16 2.19 16.30
N ALA A 101 -7.91 1.93 17.37
CA ALA A 101 -8.36 0.58 17.76
C ALA A 101 -9.07 -0.20 16.62
N ASP A 102 -9.60 0.50 15.63
CA ASP A 102 -10.28 -0.04 14.44
C ASP A 102 -9.34 -0.60 13.34
N TRP A 103 -8.02 -0.38 13.48
CA TRP A 103 -7.03 -0.79 12.48
C TRP A 103 -6.94 -2.32 12.33
N ALA A 104 -7.01 -3.05 13.44
CA ALA A 104 -6.98 -4.51 13.45
C ALA A 104 -8.22 -5.10 12.77
N ALA A 105 -9.39 -4.48 12.96
CA ALA A 105 -10.63 -4.88 12.29
C ALA A 105 -10.52 -4.70 10.77
N THR A 106 -9.95 -3.58 10.32
CA THR A 106 -9.72 -3.30 8.89
C THR A 106 -8.81 -4.35 8.24
N ILE A 107 -7.73 -4.74 8.93
CA ILE A 107 -6.82 -5.80 8.47
C ILE A 107 -7.54 -7.14 8.43
N SER A 108 -8.24 -7.52 9.51
CA SER A 108 -8.97 -8.79 9.57
C SER A 108 -10.01 -8.89 8.44
N THR A 109 -10.82 -7.85 8.21
CA THR A 109 -11.81 -7.86 7.12
C THR A 109 -11.19 -7.94 5.73
N THR A 110 -9.97 -7.43 5.54
CA THR A 110 -9.28 -7.43 4.24
C THR A 110 -8.51 -8.73 4.00
N LEU A 111 -7.98 -9.35 5.05
CA LEU A 111 -7.24 -10.62 5.01
C LEU A 111 -8.11 -11.86 5.21
N GLU A 112 -9.35 -11.70 5.67
CA GLU A 112 -10.30 -12.80 5.73
C GLU A 112 -10.46 -13.40 4.31
N PRO A 113 -10.25 -14.72 4.14
CA PRO A 113 -10.45 -15.38 2.86
C PRO A 113 -11.94 -15.32 2.53
N ARG A 114 -12.32 -14.26 1.81
CA ARG A 114 -13.65 -14.14 1.25
C ARG A 114 -13.81 -15.28 0.25
N TRP A 115 -14.72 -16.20 0.54
CA TRP A 115 -15.16 -17.21 -0.41
C TRP A 115 -15.57 -16.52 -1.71
N VAL A 116 -14.69 -16.58 -2.70
CA VAL A 116 -15.02 -16.33 -4.10
C VAL A 116 -15.71 -17.59 -4.61
N PRO A 117 -16.96 -17.52 -5.10
CA PRO A 117 -17.56 -18.65 -5.79
C PRO A 117 -16.63 -19.02 -6.94
N SER A 118 -16.04 -20.20 -6.87
CA SER A 118 -15.07 -20.68 -7.86
C SER A 118 -15.57 -20.41 -9.28
N GLU A 119 -14.77 -19.66 -10.03
CA GLU A 119 -14.83 -19.69 -11.48
C GLU A 119 -14.71 -21.16 -11.89
N ARG A 120 -15.67 -21.62 -12.69
CA ARG A 120 -15.95 -23.04 -12.92
C ARG A 120 -14.69 -23.78 -13.35
N VAL A 121 -14.26 -24.75 -12.55
CA VAL A 121 -13.42 -25.86 -13.02
C VAL A 121 -14.19 -26.51 -14.16
N HIS A 122 -13.76 -26.24 -15.40
CA HIS A 122 -14.18 -27.03 -16.55
C HIS A 122 -13.54 -28.40 -16.38
N THR A 123 -14.29 -29.30 -15.75
CA THR A 123 -14.08 -30.74 -15.86
C THR A 123 -14.17 -31.10 -17.34
N LEU A 124 -13.02 -31.29 -17.99
CA LEU A 124 -12.96 -32.09 -19.20
C LEU A 124 -12.76 -33.54 -18.75
N GLU A 125 -13.88 -34.18 -18.40
CA GLU A 125 -14.01 -35.61 -18.62
C GLU A 125 -14.00 -35.82 -20.13
N VAL A 126 -12.96 -36.47 -20.65
CA VAL A 126 -13.09 -37.29 -21.86
C VAL A 126 -12.40 -38.62 -21.59
N THR A 127 -13.25 -39.58 -21.26
CA THR A 127 -13.08 -41.01 -21.44
C THR A 127 -12.78 -41.36 -22.89
N GLU A 128 -11.69 -42.10 -23.11
CA GLU A 128 -11.55 -43.41 -23.81
C GLU A 128 -10.15 -43.55 -24.44
#